data_AF-A0A2W0BAZ7-F1
#
_entry.id   AF-A0A2W0BAZ7-F1
#
_cell.length_a   1.000
_cell.length_b   1.000
_cell.length_c   1.000
_cell.angle_alpha   90.00
_cell.angle_beta   90.00
_cell.angle_gamma   90.00
#
_symmetry.space_group_name_H-M   'P 1'
#
loop_
_entity.id
_entity.type
_entity.pdbx_description
1 polymer ?
#
loop_
_entity_poly.entity_id
_entity_poly.type
_entity_poly.pdbx_seq_one_letter_code
_entity_poly.pdbx_strand_id
1 'polypeptide(L)'
;MPSTHKKVIVRKMDRDSLTGYVAPKFLADGKLELLTQSGKVIFIDLREVKGVYFVRDFGDAESLGRKTFTSRPRSEGLWVRIEFADNDVL
;
A
#
# COMPACT_ATOMS: atom_id res chain seq x y z
N MET A 1 8.20 13.37 -20.48
CA MET A 1 7.58 13.78 -19.20
C MET A 1 7.59 12.57 -18.29
N PRO A 2 8.03 12.68 -17.02
CA PRO A 2 7.94 11.56 -16.09
C PRO A 2 6.47 11.22 -15.83
N SER A 3 6.14 9.92 -15.82
CA SER A 3 4.80 9.47 -15.45
C SER A 3 4.47 9.96 -14.04
N THR A 4 3.27 10.52 -13.87
CA THR A 4 2.74 10.90 -12.55
C THR A 4 2.29 9.69 -11.74
N HIS A 5 2.22 8.51 -12.38
CA HIS A 5 1.82 7.30 -11.71
C HIS A 5 2.94 6.77 -10.82
N LYS A 6 2.58 6.40 -9.60
CA LYS A 6 3.52 5.84 -8.62
C LYS A 6 3.32 4.33 -8.50
N LYS A 7 4.42 3.59 -8.43
CA LYS A 7 4.38 2.15 -8.10
C LYS A 7 3.87 1.98 -6.69
N VAL A 8 2.91 1.08 -6.51
CA VAL A 8 2.39 0.70 -5.21
C VAL A 8 2.23 -0.80 -5.08
N ILE A 9 2.28 -1.25 -3.83
CA ILE A 9 1.78 -2.55 -3.39
C ILE A 9 0.53 -2.27 -2.55
N VAL A 10 -0.61 -2.77 -2.99
CA VAL A 10 -1.89 -2.68 -2.27
C VAL A 10 -2.08 -3.99 -1.52
N ARG A 11 -2.02 -3.93 -0.19
CA ARG A 11 -2.29 -5.07 0.67
C ARG A 11 -3.78 -5.10 1.00
N LYS A 12 -4.41 -6.25 0.81
CA LYS A 12 -5.81 -6.48 1.15
C LYS A 12 -5.96 -7.03 2.57
N MET A 13 -7.18 -6.97 3.10
CA MET A 13 -7.52 -7.51 4.42
C MET A 13 -7.37 -9.04 4.50
N ASP A 14 -7.56 -9.75 3.40
CA ASP A 14 -7.45 -11.22 3.26
C ASP A 14 -6.00 -11.72 3.13
N ARG A 15 -5.01 -10.84 3.37
CA ARG A 15 -3.55 -11.07 3.23
C ARG A 15 -3.02 -11.14 1.79
N ASP A 16 -3.89 -11.07 0.79
CA ASP A 16 -3.43 -10.94 -0.60
C ASP A 16 -2.84 -9.54 -0.85
N SER A 17 -2.01 -9.44 -1.89
CA SER A 17 -1.43 -8.17 -2.32
C SER A 17 -1.47 -8.02 -3.83
N LEU A 18 -1.72 -6.81 -4.29
CA LEU A 18 -1.75 -6.43 -5.69
C LEU A 18 -0.68 -5.39 -5.97
N THR A 19 0.09 -5.59 -7.03
CA THR A 19 1.12 -4.65 -7.47
C THR A 19 0.65 -3.90 -8.70
N GLY A 20 0.95 -2.61 -8.74
CA GLY A 20 0.53 -1.78 -9.86
C GLY A 20 0.91 -0.32 -9.68
N TYR A 21 0.15 0.53 -10.34
CA TYR A 21 0.40 1.95 -10.44
C TYR A 21 -0.86 2.72 -10.07
N VAL A 22 -0.68 3.80 -9.33
CA VAL A 22 -1.77 4.72 -8.95
C VAL A 22 -1.51 6.12 -9.51
N ALA A 23 -2.55 6.77 -10.00
CA ALA A 23 -2.52 8.18 -10.37
C ALA A 23 -2.48 9.08 -9.11
N PRO A 24 -2.17 10.38 -9.22
CA PRO A 24 -2.20 11.29 -8.07
C PRO A 24 -3.56 11.36 -7.33
N LYS A 25 -4.67 11.16 -8.05
CA LYS A 25 -6.02 11.04 -7.49
C LYS A 25 -6.55 9.63 -7.75
N PHE A 26 -6.12 8.68 -6.92
CA PHE A 26 -6.44 7.26 -7.08
C PHE A 26 -7.56 6.76 -6.14
N LEU A 27 -8.11 7.67 -5.32
CA LEU A 27 -9.23 7.38 -4.44
C LEU A 27 -10.47 8.12 -4.96
N ALA A 28 -11.52 7.37 -5.26
CA ALA A 28 -12.79 7.91 -5.73
C ALA A 28 -13.94 7.00 -5.28
N ASP A 29 -15.06 7.59 -4.83
CA ASP A 29 -16.30 6.89 -4.49
C ASP A 29 -16.13 5.68 -3.55
N GLY A 30 -15.26 5.82 -2.54
CA GLY A 30 -14.99 4.76 -1.57
C GLY A 30 -14.13 3.61 -2.12
N LYS A 31 -13.50 3.79 -3.28
CA LYS A 31 -12.67 2.79 -3.95
C LYS A 31 -11.27 3.31 -4.25
N LEU A 32 -10.34 2.36 -4.35
CA LEU A 32 -8.99 2.53 -4.86
C LEU A 32 -8.96 2.13 -6.33
N GLU A 33 -8.51 3.03 -7.20
CA GLU A 33 -8.22 2.76 -8.61
C GLU A 33 -6.76 2.34 -8.78
N LEU A 34 -6.53 1.16 -9.37
CA LEU A 34 -5.21 0.60 -9.60
C LEU A 34 -5.03 0.22 -11.07
N LEU A 35 -3.98 0.73 -11.71
CA LEU A 35 -3.50 0.23 -12.99
C LEU A 35 -2.55 -0.96 -12.74
N THR A 36 -2.95 -2.16 -13.13
CA THR A 36 -2.15 -3.38 -12.97
C THR A 36 -0.92 -3.38 -13.89
N GLN A 37 0.05 -4.25 -13.60
CA GLN A 37 1.21 -4.46 -14.47
C GLN A 37 0.85 -4.97 -15.87
N SER A 38 -0.33 -5.59 -16.03
CA SER A 38 -0.88 -6.02 -17.32
C SER A 38 -1.60 -4.91 -18.09
N GLY A 39 -1.65 -3.69 -17.57
CA GLY A 39 -2.28 -2.54 -18.23
C GLY A 39 -3.80 -2.45 -18.05
N LYS A 40 -4.37 -3.19 -17.09
CA LYS A 40 -5.81 -3.13 -16.77
C LYS A 40 -6.05 -2.18 -15.60
N VAL A 41 -7.09 -1.35 -15.69
CA VAL A 41 -7.59 -0.59 -14.54
C VAL A 41 -8.58 -1.45 -13.75
N ILE A 42 -8.37 -1.55 -12.44
CA ILE A 42 -9.26 -2.21 -11.50
C ILE A 42 -9.64 -1.27 -10.36
N PHE A 43 -10.80 -1.51 -9.75
CA PHE A 43 -11.28 -0.77 -8.59
C PHE A 43 -11.44 -1.72 -7.41
N ILE A 44 -10.92 -1.34 -6.25
CA ILE A 44 -10.94 -2.13 -5.02
C ILE A 44 -11.71 -1.34 -3.96
N ASP A 45 -12.64 -1.95 -3.25
CA ASP A 45 -13.36 -1.26 -2.17
C ASP A 45 -12.38 -0.93 -1.04
N LEU A 46 -12.43 0.30 -0.50
CA LEU A 46 -11.50 0.71 0.55
C LEU A 46 -11.65 -0.11 1.83
N ARG A 47 -12.80 -0.75 2.06
CA ARG A 47 -13.00 -1.67 3.18
C ARG A 47 -12.18 -2.95 3.04
N GLU A 48 -11.79 -3.30 1.82
CA GLU A 48 -10.94 -4.47 1.53
C GLU A 48 -9.45 -4.11 1.54
N VAL A 49 -9.10 -2.82 1.55
CA VAL A 49 -7.71 -2.35 1.52
C VAL A 49 -7.17 -2.21 2.94
N LYS A 50 -6.13 -2.96 3.25
CA LYS A 50 -5.39 -2.88 4.51
C LYS A 50 -4.33 -1.80 4.51
N GLY A 51 -3.67 -1.59 3.37
CA GLY A 51 -2.63 -0.59 3.22
C GLY A 51 -2.17 -0.42 1.79
N VAL A 52 -1.71 0.78 1.47
CA VAL A 52 -1.12 1.13 0.16
C VAL A 52 0.32 1.57 0.40
N TYR A 53 1.27 0.78 -0.08
CA TYR A 53 2.70 1.02 0.13
C TYR A 53 3.31 1.55 -1.15
N PHE A 54 3.83 2.77 -1.11
CA PHE A 54 4.59 3.34 -2.22
C PHE A 54 6.00 2.75 -2.21
N VAL A 55 6.40 2.15 -3.33
CA VAL A 55 7.66 1.42 -3.45
C VAL A 55 8.51 1.95 -4.60
N ARG A 56 9.82 1.72 -4.51
CA ARG A 56 10.74 2.00 -5.62
C ARG A 56 10.68 0.87 -6.65
N ASP A 57 10.64 -0.36 -6.16
CA ASP A 57 10.47 -1.55 -7.00
C ASP A 57 9.42 -2.53 -6.43
N PHE A 58 8.83 -3.36 -7.30
CA PHE A 58 7.84 -4.35 -6.88
C PHE A 58 8.47 -5.52 -6.11
N GLY A 59 9.78 -5.75 -6.28
CA GLY A 59 10.55 -6.70 -5.47
C GLY A 59 10.66 -6.31 -3.99
N ASP A 60 10.37 -5.04 -3.63
CA ASP A 60 10.44 -4.55 -2.25
C ASP A 60 9.32 -5.10 -1.34
N ALA A 61 8.45 -5.99 -1.84
CA ALA A 61 7.35 -6.58 -1.09
C ALA A 61 7.78 -7.24 0.23
N GLU A 62 8.92 -7.96 0.24
CA GLU A 62 9.45 -8.59 1.46
C GLU A 62 9.85 -7.57 2.55
N SER A 63 10.27 -6.36 2.14
CA SER A 63 10.67 -5.30 3.08
C SER A 63 9.50 -4.77 3.91
N LEU A 64 8.26 -4.92 3.42
CA LEU A 64 7.03 -4.55 4.12
C LEU A 64 6.74 -5.44 5.34
N GLY A 65 7.42 -6.57 5.47
CA GLY A 65 7.30 -7.47 6.61
C GLY A 65 8.03 -6.97 7.86
N ARG A 66 8.99 -6.04 7.74
CA ARG A 66 9.74 -5.53 8.89
C ARG A 66 8.96 -4.43 9.61
N LYS A 67 8.14 -4.84 10.56
CA LYS A 67 7.23 -3.97 11.33
C LYS A 67 7.71 -3.68 12.75
N THR A 68 8.87 -4.19 13.13
CA THR A 68 9.46 -3.98 14.45
C THR A 68 10.63 -3.02 14.35
N PHE A 69 10.44 -1.83 14.90
CA PHE A 69 11.53 -0.87 15.11
C PHE A 69 12.17 -1.16 16.47
N THR A 70 13.44 -1.56 16.48
CA THR A 70 14.19 -1.84 17.72
C THR A 70 14.64 -0.57 18.44
N SER A 71 14.50 0.57 17.80
CA SER A 71 14.79 1.89 18.36
C SER A 71 13.81 2.91 17.80
N ARG A 72 13.49 3.94 18.58
CA ARG A 72 12.69 5.07 18.12
C ARG A 72 13.41 5.77 16.96
N PRO A 73 12.84 5.83 15.75
CA PRO A 73 13.54 6.46 14.66
C PRO A 73 13.59 7.98 14.84
N ARG A 74 14.67 8.58 14.34
CA ARG A 74 15.06 9.97 14.63
C ARG A 74 14.41 11.02 13.73
N SER A 75 13.69 10.58 12.71
CA SER A 75 12.95 11.45 11.80
C SER A 75 11.66 11.96 12.47
N GLU A 76 11.32 13.23 12.22
CA GLU A 76 10.01 13.76 12.61
C GLU A 76 8.89 12.97 11.92
N GLY A 77 7.82 12.70 12.66
CA GLY A 77 6.69 11.91 12.17
C GLY A 77 5.83 11.36 13.30
N LEU A 78 4.69 10.78 12.89
CA LEU A 78 3.79 10.08 13.79
C LEU A 78 4.17 8.59 13.85
N TRP A 79 4.39 8.09 15.06
CA TRP A 79 4.63 6.68 15.33
C TRP A 79 3.33 6.06 15.82
N VAL A 80 2.78 5.14 15.04
CA VAL A 80 1.58 4.39 15.42
C VAL A 80 1.90 2.91 15.41
N ARG A 81 1.25 2.19 16.31
CA ARG A 81 1.06 0.75 16.21
C ARG A 81 -0.41 0.54 15.89
N ILE A 82 -0.71 -0.05 14.75
CA ILE A 82 -2.09 -0.29 14.30
C ILE A 82 -2.33 -1.79 14.40
N GLU A 83 -3.32 -2.18 15.20
CA GLU A 83 -3.81 -3.55 15.24
C GLU A 83 -5.11 -3.65 14.44
N PHE A 84 -5.15 -4.60 13.51
CA PHE A 84 -6.29 -4.86 12.66
C PHE A 84 -7.18 -5.95 13.27
N ALA A 85 -8.44 -6.04 12.82
CA ALA A 85 -9.38 -7.06 13.30
C ALA A 85 -8.92 -8.51 13.06
N ASP A 86 -7.98 -8.72 12.15
CA ASP A 86 -7.32 -10.02 11.89
C ASP A 86 -6.08 -10.26 12.77
N ASN A 87 -5.86 -9.42 13.79
CA ASN A 87 -4.73 -9.39 14.72
C ASN A 87 -3.36 -9.14 14.06
N ASP A 88 -3.32 -8.76 12.78
CA ASP A 88 -2.09 -8.26 12.18
C ASP A 88 -1.77 -6.89 12.78
N VAL A 89 -0.49 -6.60 12.91
CA VAL A 89 0.02 -5.35 13.48
C VAL A 89 0.82 -4.63 12.41
N LEU A 90 0.67 -3.32 12.26
CA LEU A 90 1.57 -2.41 11.53
C LEU A 90 2.31 -1.48 12.49
#